data_AF-W1YEN6-F1
#
_entry.id   AF-W1YEN6-F1
#
_cell.length_a   1.000
_cell.length_b   1.000
_cell.length_c   1.000
_cell.angle_alpha   90.00
_cell.angle_beta   90.00
_cell.angle_gamma   90.00
#
_symmetry.space_group_name_H-M   'P 1'
#
loop_
_entity.id
_entity.type
_entity.pdbx_description
1 polymer ?
#
loop_
_entity_poly.entity_id
_entity_poly.type
_entity_poly.pdbx_seq_one_letter_code
_entity_poly.pdbx_strand_id
1 'polypeptide(L)'
;IFLTPLIDVVVDILGPGITSIAEKQDFVKRVVQNEEERFNQTLEQGLELLNSLIDTLAAEKATVVPSSEVFKLYDTYGFPWELTEEIASERGFTIDHEGFEAAMKEQRERAREA
;
A
#
# COMPACT_ATOMS: atom_id res chain seq x y z
N ILE A 1 2.51 -3.80 -15.05
CA ILE A 1 3.80 -3.19 -15.44
C ILE A 1 3.53 -2.02 -16.36
N PHE A 2 3.42 -0.83 -15.77
CA PHE A 2 3.18 0.43 -16.48
C PHE A 2 4.18 1.53 -16.09
N LEU A 3 4.94 1.37 -15.00
CA LEU A 3 5.92 2.36 -14.56
C LEU A 3 7.22 2.29 -15.37
N THR A 4 7.60 1.13 -15.88
CA THR A 4 8.84 0.96 -16.66
C THR A 4 8.93 1.86 -17.90
N PRO A 5 7.87 1.98 -18.73
CA PRO A 5 7.86 2.92 -19.86
C PRO A 5 7.94 4.40 -19.43
N LEU A 6 7.46 4.76 -18.23
CA LEU A 6 7.55 6.15 -17.74
C LEU A 6 9.00 6.55 -17.43
N ILE A 7 9.85 5.60 -17.05
CA ILE A 7 11.27 5.86 -16.81
C ILE A 7 11.95 6.33 -18.09
N ASP A 8 11.56 5.80 -19.25
CA ASP A 8 12.09 6.26 -20.54
C ASP A 8 11.77 7.73 -20.78
N VAL A 9 10.51 8.12 -20.57
CA VAL A 9 10.07 9.51 -20.69
C VAL A 9 10.83 10.43 -19.73
N VAL A 10 11.06 9.99 -18.49
CA VAL A 10 11.82 10.76 -17.50
C VAL A 10 13.27 10.95 -17.93
N VAL A 11 13.91 9.91 -18.48
CA VAL A 11 15.28 9.97 -18.99
C VAL A 11 15.37 10.88 -20.22
N ASP A 12 14.38 10.84 -21.11
CA ASP A 12 14.33 11.71 -22.29
C ASP A 12 14.26 13.19 -21.91
N ILE A 13 13.48 13.52 -20.87
CA ILE A 13 13.28 14.90 -20.41
C ILE A 13 14.48 15.40 -19.57
N LEU A 14 14.97 14.58 -18.64
CA LEU A 14 15.95 15.02 -17.64
C LEU A 14 17.38 14.56 -17.93
N GLY A 15 17.57 13.50 -18.73
CA GLY A 15 18.86 12.90 -19.06
C GLY A 15 19.89 13.88 -19.64
N PRO A 16 19.51 14.85 -20.50
CA PRO A 16 20.46 15.86 -20.99
C PRO A 16 21.03 16.76 -19.88
N GLY A 17 20.27 17.01 -18.80
CA GLY A 17 20.70 17.82 -17.66
C GLY A 17 21.29 17.02 -16.51
N ILE A 18 20.98 15.72 -16.43
CA ILE A 18 21.36 14.81 -15.34
C ILE A 18 21.80 13.47 -15.93
N THR A 19 23.06 13.41 -16.39
CA THR A 19 23.62 12.23 -17.08
C THR A 19 23.59 10.96 -16.23
N SER A 20 23.68 11.10 -14.90
CA SER A 20 23.64 9.97 -13.96
C SER A 20 22.31 9.21 -13.95
N ILE A 21 21.21 9.82 -14.41
CA ILE A 21 19.91 9.15 -14.57
C ILE A 21 19.95 8.25 -15.80
N ALA A 22 20.48 8.74 -16.92
CA ALA A 22 20.62 7.96 -18.15
C ALA A 22 21.57 6.76 -17.95
N GLU A 23 22.70 6.96 -17.27
CA GLU A 23 23.67 5.90 -16.96
C GLU A 23 23.09 4.76 -16.10
N LYS A 24 22.09 5.06 -15.27
CA LYS A 24 21.47 4.10 -14.34
C LYS A 24 20.09 3.62 -14.79
N GLN A 25 19.62 4.02 -15.97
CA GLN A 25 18.27 3.75 -16.46
C GLN A 25 17.89 2.27 -16.36
N ASP A 26 18.74 1.36 -16.86
CA ASP A 26 18.49 -0.08 -16.83
C ASP A 26 18.45 -0.66 -15.41
N PHE A 27 19.22 -0.09 -14.49
CA PHE A 27 19.16 -0.48 -13.09
C PHE A 27 17.84 0.00 -12.46
N VAL A 28 17.47 1.26 -12.66
CA VAL A 28 16.22 1.83 -12.12
C VAL A 28 15.02 1.09 -12.67
N LYS A 29 14.99 0.78 -13.98
CA LYS A 29 13.93 -0.02 -14.61
C LYS A 29 13.73 -1.37 -13.95
N ARG A 30 14.82 -2.12 -13.71
CA ARG A 30 14.75 -3.42 -13.04
C ARG A 30 14.23 -3.31 -11.62
N VAL A 31 14.69 -2.32 -10.86
CA VAL A 31 14.22 -2.10 -9.48
C VAL A 31 12.73 -1.77 -9.46
N VAL A 32 12.31 -0.81 -10.29
CA VAL A 32 10.89 -0.40 -10.36
C VAL A 32 10.01 -1.53 -10.87
N GLN A 33 10.45 -2.30 -11.86
CA GLN A 33 9.68 -3.45 -12.34
C GLN A 33 9.48 -4.49 -11.24
N ASN A 34 10.55 -4.89 -10.55
CA ASN A 34 10.47 -5.87 -9.46
C ASN A 34 9.58 -5.36 -8.32
N GLU A 35 9.66 -4.07 -8.00
CA GLU A 35 8.83 -3.46 -6.97
C GLU A 35 7.35 -3.41 -7.40
N GLU A 36 7.06 -3.03 -8.64
CA GLU A 36 5.71 -2.99 -9.19
C GLU A 36 5.08 -4.39 -9.22
N GLU A 37 5.85 -5.41 -9.60
CA GLU A 37 5.39 -6.80 -9.58
C GLU A 37 5.09 -7.28 -8.14
N ARG A 38 5.99 -7.02 -7.19
CA ARG A 38 5.79 -7.38 -5.77
C ARG A 38 4.60 -6.64 -5.17
N PHE A 39 4.50 -5.34 -5.43
CA PHE A 39 3.41 -4.50 -4.93
C PHE A 39 2.06 -4.93 -5.50
N ASN A 40 1.98 -5.25 -6.79
CA ASN A 40 0.73 -5.73 -7.40
C ASN A 40 0.23 -7.04 -6.76
N GLN A 41 1.14 -7.97 -6.43
CA GLN A 41 0.76 -9.21 -5.74
C GLN A 41 0.16 -8.94 -4.36
N THR A 42 0.79 -8.04 -3.59
CA THR A 42 0.29 -7.58 -2.30
C THR A 42 -1.04 -6.84 -2.43
N LEU A 43 -1.17 -5.99 -3.45
CA LEU A 43 -2.38 -5.21 -3.72
C LEU A 43 -3.57 -6.11 -4.04
N GLU A 44 -3.41 -7.09 -4.94
CA GLU A 44 -4.47 -8.01 -5.33
C GLU A 44 -4.99 -8.81 -4.12
N GLN A 45 -4.09 -9.38 -3.32
CA GLN A 45 -4.46 -10.11 -2.11
C GLN A 45 -5.14 -9.21 -1.07
N GLY A 46 -4.61 -8.01 -0.84
CA GLY A 46 -5.18 -7.06 0.12
C GLY A 46 -6.56 -6.56 -0.30
N LEU A 47 -6.78 -6.35 -1.61
CA LEU A 47 -8.10 -5.98 -2.15
C LEU A 47 -9.13 -7.09 -1.95
N GLU A 48 -8.77 -8.35 -2.22
CA GLU A 48 -9.68 -9.48 -1.99
C GLU A 48 -10.08 -9.60 -0.51
N LEU A 49 -9.10 -9.48 0.40
CA LEU A 49 -9.33 -9.52 1.84
C LEU A 49 -10.20 -8.36 2.32
N LEU A 50 -9.90 -7.14 1.88
CA LEU A 50 -10.66 -5.95 2.26
C LEU A 50 -12.10 -6.02 1.75
N ASN A 51 -12.31 -6.43 0.50
CA ASN A 51 -13.65 -6.59 -0.06
C ASN A 51 -14.46 -7.61 0.74
N SER A 52 -13.86 -8.77 1.04
CA SER A 52 -14.51 -9.81 1.84
C SER A 52 -14.85 -9.33 3.26
N LEU A 53 -13.96 -8.55 3.88
CA LEU A 53 -14.17 -7.94 5.19
C LEU A 53 -15.34 -6.94 5.15
N ILE A 54 -15.35 -6.03 4.18
CA ILE A 54 -16.43 -5.04 4.02
C ILE A 54 -17.78 -5.74 3.81
N ASP A 55 -17.83 -6.77 2.98
CA ASP A 55 -19.06 -7.52 2.71
C ASP A 55 -19.59 -8.20 4.00
N THR A 56 -18.68 -8.71 4.84
CA THR A 56 -19.01 -9.29 6.15
C THR A 56 -19.55 -8.24 7.11
N LEU A 57 -18.86 -7.10 7.24
CA LEU A 57 -19.28 -5.99 8.11
C LEU A 57 -20.62 -5.39 7.66
N ALA A 58 -20.86 -5.31 6.35
CA ALA A 58 -22.13 -4.88 5.80
C ALA A 58 -23.28 -5.82 6.18
N ALA A 59 -23.06 -7.14 6.15
CA ALA A 59 -24.04 -8.13 6.59
C ALA A 59 -24.35 -8.00 8.09
N GLU A 60 -23.37 -7.60 8.90
CA GLU A 60 -23.50 -7.32 10.33
C GLU A 60 -24.08 -5.92 10.63
N LYS A 61 -24.33 -5.10 9.59
CA LYS A 61 -24.76 -3.70 9.70
C LYS A 61 -23.78 -2.81 10.46
N ALA A 62 -22.51 -3.20 10.49
CA ALA A 62 -21.43 -2.34 10.94
C ALA A 62 -21.14 -1.27 9.87
N THR A 63 -20.57 -0.15 10.31
CA THR A 63 -20.15 0.98 9.45
C THR A 63 -18.70 1.36 9.70
N VAL A 64 -18.04 0.68 10.64
CA VAL A 64 -16.66 0.95 11.04
C VAL A 64 -15.83 -0.31 10.83
N VAL A 65 -14.72 -0.17 10.11
CA VAL A 65 -13.70 -1.21 9.97
C VAL A 65 -12.85 -1.21 11.25
N PRO A 66 -12.76 -2.33 11.99
CA PRO A 66 -11.97 -2.40 13.22
C PRO A 66 -10.49 -2.14 12.96
N SER A 67 -9.84 -1.40 13.85
CA SER A 67 -8.40 -1.12 13.81
C SER A 67 -7.53 -2.37 13.76
N SER A 68 -7.96 -3.47 14.39
CA SER A 68 -7.28 -4.77 14.32
C SER A 68 -7.22 -5.34 12.91
N GLU A 69 -8.28 -5.17 12.11
CA GLU A 69 -8.31 -5.66 10.73
C GLU A 69 -7.50 -4.76 9.80
N VAL A 70 -7.57 -3.44 10.00
CA VAL A 70 -6.71 -2.47 9.27
C VAL A 70 -5.24 -2.77 9.57
N PHE A 71 -4.90 -3.00 10.84
CA PHE A 71 -3.53 -3.35 11.25
C PHE A 71 -3.07 -4.67 10.65
N LYS A 72 -3.95 -5.68 10.57
CA LYS A 72 -3.63 -6.96 9.94
C LYS A 72 -3.36 -6.82 8.45
N LEU A 73 -4.19 -6.06 7.72
CA LEU A 73 -3.96 -5.74 6.30
C LEU A 73 -2.60 -5.07 6.09
N TYR A 74 -2.25 -4.11 6.96
CA TYR A 74 -0.98 -3.40 6.92
C TYR A 74 0.24 -4.25 7.28
N ASP A 75 0.24 -4.87 8.47
CA ASP A 75 1.42 -5.56 9.04
C ASP A 75 1.65 -6.94 8.40
N THR A 76 0.58 -7.73 8.21
CA THR A 76 0.71 -9.11 7.73
C THR A 76 0.73 -9.20 6.21
N TYR A 77 -0.13 -8.44 5.54
CA TYR A 77 -0.29 -8.53 4.09
C TYR A 77 0.46 -7.43 3.34
N GLY A 78 0.97 -6.40 4.03
CA GLY A 78 1.66 -5.26 3.41
C GLY A 78 0.72 -4.32 2.64
N PHE A 79 -0.58 -4.42 2.87
CA PHE A 79 -1.58 -3.61 2.19
C PHE A 79 -1.66 -2.22 2.84
N PRO A 80 -1.49 -1.13 2.07
CA PRO A 80 -1.50 0.22 2.64
C PRO A 80 -2.79 0.54 3.40
N TRP A 81 -2.66 1.10 4.59
CA TRP A 81 -3.82 1.47 5.41
C TRP A 81 -4.57 2.64 4.78
N GLU A 82 -3.88 3.52 4.05
CA GLU A 82 -4.47 4.63 3.29
C GLU A 82 -5.41 4.11 2.19
N LEU A 83 -5.01 3.04 1.49
CA LEU A 83 -5.88 2.38 0.51
C LEU A 83 -7.06 1.67 1.17
N THR A 84 -6.85 1.12 2.37
CA THR A 84 -7.94 0.55 3.17
C THR A 84 -8.99 1.62 3.49
N GLU A 85 -8.55 2.80 3.94
CA GLU A 85 -9.43 3.93 4.21
C GLU A 85 -10.17 4.41 2.96
N GLU A 86 -9.45 4.63 1.86
CA GLU A 86 -10.02 5.12 0.60
C GLU A 86 -11.14 4.19 0.11
N ILE A 87 -10.85 2.89 -0.01
CA ILE A 87 -11.79 1.89 -0.53
C ILE A 87 -12.96 1.66 0.43
N ALA A 88 -12.70 1.64 1.74
CA ALA A 88 -13.76 1.55 2.75
C ALA A 88 -14.72 2.76 2.64
N SER A 89 -14.16 3.96 2.48
CA SER A 89 -14.95 5.19 2.38
C SER A 89 -15.85 5.24 1.15
N GLU A 90 -15.39 4.72 0.00
CA GLU A 90 -16.21 4.59 -1.22
C GLU A 90 -17.44 3.71 -1.02
N ARG A 91 -17.36 2.76 -0.08
CA ARG A 91 -18.46 1.86 0.30
C ARG A 91 -19.25 2.34 1.53
N GLY A 92 -18.97 3.54 2.02
CA GLY A 92 -19.68 4.14 3.16
C GLY A 92 -19.21 3.65 4.53
N PHE A 93 -18.01 3.06 4.62
CA PHE A 93 -17.38 2.66 5.86
C PHE A 93 -16.34 3.69 6.31
N THR A 94 -16.08 3.77 7.61
CA THR A 94 -14.96 4.50 8.19
C THR A 94 -13.98 3.55 8.85
N ILE A 95 -12.73 3.95 9.03
CA ILE A 95 -11.76 3.17 9.82
C ILE A 95 -11.65 3.71 11.24
N ASP A 96 -11.36 2.84 12.20
CA ASP A 96 -10.99 3.22 13.57
C ASP A 96 -9.53 3.72 13.61
N HIS A 97 -9.35 5.02 13.35
CA HIS A 97 -8.04 5.68 13.33
C HIS A 97 -7.34 5.66 14.69
N GLU A 98 -8.06 5.94 15.78
CA GLU A 98 -7.46 6.01 17.12
C GLU A 98 -6.90 4.64 17.53
N GLY A 99 -7.65 3.56 17.29
CA GLY A 99 -7.19 2.21 17.54
C GLY A 99 -6.00 1.81 16.66
N PHE A 100 -6.00 2.24 15.40
CA PHE A 100 -4.89 1.95 14.48
C PHE A 100 -3.60 2.67 14.89
N GLU A 101 -3.67 3.97 15.23
CA GLU A 101 -2.53 4.74 15.72
C GLU A 101 -1.95 4.14 17.02
N ALA A 102 -2.81 3.68 17.93
CA ALA A 102 -2.39 3.00 19.14
C ALA A 102 -1.64 1.69 18.83
N ALA A 103 -2.14 0.87 17.92
CA ALA A 103 -1.50 -0.37 17.50
C ALA A 103 -0.13 -0.11 16.81
N MET A 104 -0.05 0.93 15.97
CA MET A 104 1.20 1.37 15.35
C MET A 104 2.24 1.82 16.38
N LYS A 105 1.80 2.54 17.42
CA LYS A 105 2.68 2.96 18.51
C LYS A 105 3.22 1.76 19.29
N GLU A 106 2.37 0.80 19.65
CA GLU A 106 2.76 -0.42 20.35
C GLU A 106 3.74 -1.27 19.53
N GLN A 107 3.50 -1.43 18.23
CA GLN A 107 4.42 -2.12 17.33
C GLN A 107 5.79 -1.43 17.29
N ARG A 108 5.81 -0.09 17.23
CA ARG A 108 7.04 0.69 17.22
C ARG A 108 7.81 0.61 18.53
N GLU A 109 7.12 0.51 19.67
CA GLU A 109 7.74 0.31 20.98
C GLU A 109 8.35 -1.10 21.07
N ARG A 110 7.63 -2.14 20.68
CA ARG A 110 8.15 -3.52 20.61
C ARG A 110 9.39 -3.65 19.74
N ALA A 111 9.42 -2.99 18.58
CA ALA A 111 10.57 -3.00 17.68
C ALA A 111 11.81 -2.26 18.22
N ARG A 112 11.65 -1.42 19.25
CA ARG A 112 12.75 -0.71 19.92
C ARG A 112 13.31 -1.46 21.12
N GLU A 113 12.49 -2.30 21.74
CA GLU A 113 12.86 -3.12 22.90
C GLU A 113 13.48 -4.47 22.51
N ALA A 114 13.30 -4.90 21.26
CA ALA A 114 13.91 -6.10 20.66
C ALA A 114 15.29 -5.79 20.04
#